data_AF-A0AAU9UDC0-F1
#
_entry.id   AF-A0AAU9UDC0-F1
#
_cell.length_a   1.000
_cell.length_b   1.000
_cell.length_c   1.000
_cell.angle_alpha   90.00
_cell.angle_beta   90.00
_cell.angle_gamma   90.00
#
_symmetry.space_group_name_H-M   'P 1'
#
loop_
_entity.id
_entity.type
_entity.pdbx_description
1 polymer ?
#
loop_
_entity_poly.entity_id
_entity_poly.type
_entity_poly.pdbx_seq_one_letter_code
_entity_poly.pdbx_strand_id
1 'polypeptide(L)'
;MVFLTKIIVFCMFATGPGILTHKSLVNKDQSHSKKVDDCQRCKVLTDSFKKWLEETSRGKHEGGDAAWEEAKLKSYARSEMRLVEIQENLCSELKRHQDECYALSEEAETLLEQWWFHEHQTSLDLYTWLCIENLQHCCSMNHYGELCIPCPHKVNNKICNGNGKCNGDGTRKGDGKCICKKGFTGTSCDECAANFYNASEECKPCHRACDGCHGEGEQSCMKCAKGWSKEFDTCIDDNECSDLSICKSNEYCINKIGSYDCKLCDKTCKTCDGPGPSSCTSCFSNQVLWQHLKKQE
;
A
#
# COMPACT_ATOMS: atom_id res chain seq x y z
N MET A 1 -19.73 -54.72 51.18
CA MET A 1 -20.09 -53.34 51.57
C MET A 1 -19.93 -52.46 50.34
N VAL A 2 -21.06 -51.91 49.88
CA VAL A 2 -21.26 -50.75 49.00
C VAL A 2 -20.14 -50.41 48.00
N PHE A 3 -20.35 -50.72 46.71
CA PHE A 3 -19.76 -49.95 45.61
C PHE A 3 -20.87 -49.18 44.90
N LEU A 4 -20.77 -47.84 44.95
CA LEU A 4 -21.68 -46.89 44.34
C LEU A 4 -21.71 -47.06 42.81
N THR A 5 -22.93 -47.23 42.32
CA THR A 5 -23.39 -47.10 40.93
C THR A 5 -23.06 -45.73 40.32
N LYS A 6 -22.40 -45.72 39.15
CA LYS A 6 -22.51 -44.62 38.17
C LYS A 6 -23.41 -45.08 37.03
N ILE A 7 -24.49 -44.33 36.86
CA ILE A 7 -25.55 -44.46 35.89
C ILE A 7 -25.03 -44.04 34.51
N ILE A 8 -25.20 -44.90 33.50
CA ILE A 8 -25.11 -44.53 32.08
C ILE A 8 -26.51 -44.70 31.50
N VAL A 9 -27.21 -43.58 31.28
CA VAL A 9 -28.50 -43.54 30.58
C VAL A 9 -28.23 -43.63 29.08
N PHE A 10 -28.69 -44.72 28.46
CA PHE A 10 -28.84 -44.85 27.02
C PHE A 10 -30.16 -44.20 26.61
N CYS A 11 -30.12 -43.07 25.91
CA CYS A 11 -31.29 -42.51 25.26
C CYS A 11 -31.32 -42.94 23.79
N MET A 12 -32.20 -43.90 23.47
CA MET A 12 -32.69 -44.10 22.11
C MET A 12 -33.66 -42.97 21.77
N PHE A 13 -33.49 -42.33 20.61
CA PHE A 13 -34.52 -41.48 20.02
C PHE A 13 -34.88 -42.00 18.62
N ALA A 14 -36.19 -42.08 18.43
CA ALA A 14 -36.90 -42.59 17.28
C ALA A 14 -36.63 -41.78 16.00
N THR A 15 -36.52 -42.49 14.88
CA THR A 15 -36.46 -41.93 13.53
C THR A 15 -37.87 -41.51 13.09
N GLY A 16 -38.09 -40.19 12.93
CA GLY A 16 -39.19 -39.62 12.16
C GLY A 16 -38.69 -39.08 10.81
N PRO A 17 -39.52 -39.05 9.75
CA PRO A 17 -39.08 -38.66 8.42
C PRO A 17 -38.99 -37.12 8.31
N GLY A 18 -37.77 -36.59 8.37
CA GLY A 18 -37.45 -35.20 8.10
C GLY A 18 -37.15 -34.99 6.61
N ILE A 19 -37.94 -34.15 5.97
CA ILE A 19 -37.83 -33.72 4.57
C ILE A 19 -36.43 -33.14 4.28
N LEU A 20 -35.75 -33.72 3.28
CA LEU A 20 -34.48 -33.24 2.74
C LEU A 20 -34.68 -31.91 2.01
N THR A 21 -34.45 -30.79 2.71
CA THR A 21 -34.16 -29.53 2.03
C THR A 21 -32.66 -29.48 1.72
N HIS A 22 -32.29 -29.78 0.48
CA HIS A 22 -30.96 -29.51 -0.08
C HIS A 22 -30.71 -27.99 -0.03
N LYS A 23 -30.10 -27.50 1.05
CA LYS A 23 -29.39 -26.21 1.00
C LYS A 23 -28.07 -26.48 0.31
N SER A 24 -28.01 -26.21 -0.99
CA SER A 24 -26.74 -26.05 -1.69
C SER A 24 -25.93 -24.99 -0.97
N LEU A 25 -24.88 -25.43 -0.28
CA LEU A 25 -23.77 -24.56 0.09
C LEU A 25 -23.02 -24.26 -1.20
N VAL A 26 -23.52 -23.25 -1.94
CA VAL A 26 -22.73 -22.56 -2.95
C VAL A 26 -21.62 -21.85 -2.19
N ASN A 27 -20.49 -22.52 -2.06
CA ASN A 27 -19.23 -21.88 -1.69
C ASN A 27 -18.91 -20.91 -2.83
N LYS A 28 -19.30 -19.65 -2.65
CA LYS A 28 -18.80 -18.54 -3.46
C LYS A 28 -17.36 -18.32 -3.05
N ASP A 29 -16.50 -19.21 -3.51
CA ASP A 29 -15.06 -18.99 -3.53
C ASP A 29 -14.81 -17.97 -4.64
N GLN A 30 -15.15 -16.71 -4.37
CA GLN A 30 -14.68 -15.58 -5.15
C GLN A 30 -13.22 -15.34 -4.78
N SER A 31 -12.36 -16.28 -5.20
CA SER A 31 -11.05 -15.91 -5.70
C SER A 31 -11.30 -15.02 -6.91
N HIS A 32 -11.49 -13.72 -6.65
CA HIS A 32 -11.41 -12.70 -7.67
C HIS A 32 -9.94 -12.67 -8.10
N SER A 33 -9.56 -13.60 -8.98
CA SER A 33 -8.42 -13.39 -9.87
C SER A 33 -8.63 -11.99 -10.43
N LYS A 34 -7.77 -11.04 -10.03
CA LYS A 34 -7.87 -9.67 -10.49
C LYS A 34 -7.57 -9.70 -11.99
N LYS A 35 -8.64 -9.84 -12.79
CA LYS A 35 -8.58 -9.70 -14.25
C LYS A 35 -7.85 -8.38 -14.54
N VAL A 36 -6.76 -8.46 -15.30
CA VAL A 36 -5.96 -7.32 -15.71
C VAL A 36 -6.85 -6.33 -16.44
N ASP A 37 -6.72 -5.03 -16.17
CA ASP A 37 -7.51 -4.03 -16.89
C ASP A 37 -7.06 -3.95 -18.37
N ASP A 38 -7.99 -3.61 -19.26
CA ASP A 38 -7.74 -3.64 -20.71
C ASP A 38 -6.69 -2.63 -21.16
N CYS A 39 -6.58 -1.49 -20.47
CA CYS A 39 -5.53 -0.53 -20.76
C CYS A 39 -4.15 -1.10 -20.43
N GLN A 40 -4.02 -1.73 -19.26
CA GLN A 40 -2.78 -2.38 -18.86
C GLN A 40 -2.42 -3.55 -19.77
N ARG A 41 -3.40 -4.35 -20.23
CA ARG A 41 -3.17 -5.39 -21.26
C ARG A 41 -2.59 -4.77 -22.53
N CYS A 42 -3.19 -3.67 -23.01
CA CYS A 42 -2.72 -2.98 -24.21
C CYS A 42 -1.33 -2.38 -24.04
N LYS A 43 -1.08 -1.75 -22.89
CA LYS A 43 0.24 -1.22 -22.56
C LYS A 43 1.31 -2.32 -22.60
N VAL A 44 1.05 -3.45 -21.95
CA VAL A 44 1.95 -4.62 -21.96
C VAL A 44 2.23 -5.11 -23.38
N LEU A 45 1.20 -5.22 -24.23
CA LEU A 45 1.38 -5.59 -25.64
C LEU A 45 2.29 -4.60 -26.38
N THR A 46 2.05 -3.29 -26.22
CA THR A 46 2.86 -2.27 -26.91
C THR A 46 4.29 -2.17 -26.39
N ASP A 47 4.51 -2.41 -25.10
CA ASP A 47 5.85 -2.50 -24.50
C ASP A 47 6.60 -3.72 -25.04
N SER A 48 5.92 -4.86 -25.19
CA SER A 48 6.46 -6.07 -25.81
C SER A 48 6.83 -5.83 -27.28
N PHE A 49 5.95 -5.18 -28.05
CA PHE A 49 6.22 -4.82 -29.43
C PHE A 49 7.44 -3.91 -29.55
N LYS A 50 7.55 -2.86 -28.73
CA LYS A 50 8.73 -1.97 -28.71
C LYS A 50 10.02 -2.72 -28.41
N LYS A 51 9.97 -3.66 -27.46
CA LYS A 51 11.13 -4.51 -27.15
C LYS A 51 11.56 -5.33 -28.37
N TRP A 52 10.65 -6.07 -29.00
CA TRP A 52 10.99 -6.93 -30.14
C TRP A 52 11.32 -6.13 -31.40
N LEU A 53 10.80 -4.92 -31.52
CA LEU A 53 11.26 -3.95 -32.51
C LEU A 53 12.76 -3.64 -32.33
N GLU A 54 13.22 -3.45 -31.10
CA GLU A 54 14.64 -3.22 -30.81
C GLU A 54 15.51 -4.48 -31.01
N GLU A 55 15.06 -5.64 -30.52
CA GLU A 55 15.80 -6.92 -30.63
C GLU A 55 15.97 -7.37 -32.10
N THR A 56 14.96 -7.16 -32.94
CA THR A 56 15.03 -7.45 -34.38
C THR A 56 15.76 -6.35 -35.16
N SER A 57 16.19 -5.27 -34.53
CA SER A 57 16.97 -4.21 -35.18
C SER A 57 18.40 -4.73 -35.44
N ARG A 58 18.60 -5.38 -36.59
CA ARG A 58 19.92 -5.86 -37.03
C ARG A 58 20.88 -4.67 -37.12
N GLY A 59 21.95 -4.66 -36.32
CA GLY A 59 22.91 -3.55 -36.37
C GLY A 59 23.90 -3.38 -35.23
N LYS A 60 24.21 -4.40 -34.41
CA LYS A 60 25.19 -4.21 -33.32
C LYS A 60 26.49 -5.01 -33.33
N HIS A 61 26.65 -6.13 -34.06
CA HIS A 61 27.85 -6.97 -33.81
C HIS A 61 28.60 -7.63 -34.98
N GLU A 62 28.33 -7.34 -36.25
CA GLU A 62 29.05 -8.04 -37.33
C GLU A 62 29.65 -7.02 -38.32
N GLY A 63 30.94 -6.75 -38.16
CA GLY A 63 31.71 -5.76 -38.94
C GLY A 63 31.83 -6.07 -40.43
N GLY A 64 30.74 -5.87 -41.18
CA GLY A 64 30.67 -5.86 -42.64
C GLY A 64 30.57 -4.45 -43.22
N ASP A 65 30.66 -4.36 -44.56
CA ASP A 65 30.66 -3.10 -45.32
C ASP A 65 29.42 -2.23 -45.03
N ALA A 66 29.64 -1.07 -44.41
CA ALA A 66 28.57 -0.21 -43.88
C ALA A 66 27.55 0.25 -44.95
N ALA A 67 27.98 0.43 -46.21
CA ALA A 67 27.09 0.87 -47.29
C ALA A 67 26.17 -0.24 -47.82
N TRP A 68 26.62 -1.50 -47.82
CA TRP A 68 25.80 -2.66 -48.20
C TRP A 68 24.79 -2.97 -47.09
N GLU A 69 25.23 -2.91 -45.84
CA GLU A 69 24.38 -3.00 -44.66
C GLU A 69 23.33 -1.87 -44.68
N GLU A 70 23.70 -0.61 -44.88
CA GLU A 70 22.75 0.51 -44.81
C GLU A 70 21.63 0.46 -45.89
N ALA A 71 21.92 -0.03 -47.10
CA ALA A 71 20.91 -0.16 -48.16
C ALA A 71 19.94 -1.33 -47.93
N LYS A 72 20.44 -2.46 -47.39
CA LYS A 72 19.62 -3.65 -47.09
C LYS A 72 18.92 -3.58 -45.74
N LEU A 73 19.51 -2.88 -44.77
CA LEU A 73 18.90 -2.61 -43.46
C LEU A 73 17.67 -1.73 -43.61
N LYS A 74 17.67 -0.76 -44.54
CA LYS A 74 16.48 0.07 -44.83
C LYS A 74 15.32 -0.76 -45.39
N SER A 75 15.57 -1.79 -46.20
CA SER A 75 14.51 -2.67 -46.73
C SER A 75 14.01 -3.69 -45.71
N TYR A 76 14.91 -4.28 -44.89
CA TYR A 76 14.51 -5.19 -43.81
C TYR A 76 13.78 -4.46 -42.68
N ALA A 77 14.20 -3.25 -42.31
CA ALA A 77 13.67 -2.50 -41.17
C ALA A 77 12.15 -2.27 -41.22
N ARG A 78 11.55 -2.27 -42.42
CA ARG A 78 10.08 -2.21 -42.61
C ARG A 78 9.52 -3.36 -43.45
N SER A 79 10.27 -4.46 -43.57
CA SER A 79 9.79 -5.63 -44.29
C SER A 79 8.68 -6.34 -43.52
N GLU A 80 7.79 -7.00 -44.26
CA GLU A 80 6.80 -7.95 -43.71
C GLU A 80 7.47 -9.05 -42.90
N MET A 81 8.61 -9.55 -43.38
CA MET A 81 9.39 -10.57 -42.66
C MET A 81 9.79 -10.13 -41.25
N ARG A 82 10.22 -8.86 -41.08
CA ARG A 82 10.55 -8.34 -39.75
C ARG A 82 9.31 -8.21 -38.87
N LEU A 83 8.16 -7.83 -39.43
CA LEU A 83 6.92 -7.75 -38.66
C LEU A 83 6.50 -9.14 -38.15
N VAL A 84 6.58 -10.17 -38.98
CA VAL A 84 6.31 -11.56 -38.58
C VAL A 84 7.26 -12.01 -37.47
N GLU A 85 8.58 -11.77 -37.61
CA GLU A 85 9.56 -12.06 -36.56
C GLU A 85 9.21 -11.37 -35.22
N ILE A 86 8.71 -10.13 -35.27
CA ILE A 86 8.25 -9.40 -34.08
C ILE A 86 7.00 -10.07 -33.50
N GLN A 87 5.97 -10.31 -34.32
CA GLN A 87 4.67 -10.84 -33.89
C GLN A 87 4.79 -12.24 -33.28
N GLU A 88 5.64 -13.12 -33.83
CA GLU A 88 5.88 -14.46 -33.28
C GLU A 88 6.50 -14.43 -31.88
N ASN A 89 7.28 -13.39 -31.57
CA ASN A 89 7.97 -13.27 -30.29
C ASN A 89 7.21 -12.41 -29.25
N LEU A 90 6.13 -11.71 -29.65
CA LEU A 90 5.35 -10.88 -28.73
C LEU A 90 4.96 -11.65 -27.47
N CYS A 91 4.96 -10.95 -26.34
CA CYS A 91 4.59 -11.45 -25.02
C CYS A 91 5.48 -12.59 -24.46
N SER A 92 6.44 -13.13 -25.22
CA SER A 92 7.23 -14.30 -24.81
C SER A 92 8.17 -14.02 -23.63
N GLU A 93 8.54 -12.76 -23.41
CA GLU A 93 9.39 -12.32 -22.29
C GLU A 93 8.65 -12.15 -20.97
N LEU A 94 7.31 -12.21 -20.99
CA LEU A 94 6.50 -11.88 -19.84
C LEU A 94 6.42 -13.06 -18.86
N LYS A 95 6.73 -12.78 -17.59
CA LYS A 95 6.57 -13.76 -16.49
C LYS A 95 5.17 -13.75 -15.88
N ARG A 96 4.37 -12.73 -16.17
CA ARG A 96 3.02 -12.50 -15.65
C ARG A 96 2.18 -11.89 -16.75
N HIS A 97 0.90 -12.22 -16.75
CA HIS A 97 -0.08 -11.69 -17.72
C HIS A 97 0.22 -12.06 -19.18
N GLN A 98 0.94 -13.16 -19.38
CA GLN A 98 1.38 -13.62 -20.70
C GLN A 98 0.18 -14.05 -21.55
N ASP A 99 -0.73 -14.85 -20.99
CA ASP A 99 -1.94 -15.30 -21.68
C ASP A 99 -2.85 -14.12 -22.08
N GLU A 100 -3.04 -13.14 -21.20
CA GLU A 100 -3.83 -11.94 -21.51
C GLU A 100 -3.21 -11.04 -22.57
N CYS A 101 -1.87 -11.06 -22.67
CA CYS A 101 -1.10 -10.37 -23.72
C CYS A 101 -1.25 -11.10 -25.05
N TYR A 102 -1.08 -12.42 -25.09
CA TYR A 102 -1.28 -13.22 -26.30
C TYR A 102 -2.68 -13.06 -26.87
N ALA A 103 -3.72 -13.16 -26.01
CA ALA A 103 -5.09 -12.96 -26.43
C ALA A 103 -5.31 -11.57 -27.07
N LEU A 104 -4.72 -10.50 -26.51
CA LEU A 104 -4.83 -9.18 -27.11
C LEU A 104 -3.99 -9.03 -28.38
N SER A 105 -2.84 -9.70 -28.46
CA SER A 105 -1.99 -9.72 -29.65
C SER A 105 -2.72 -10.32 -30.84
N GLU A 106 -3.46 -11.42 -30.62
CA GLU A 106 -4.32 -12.04 -31.64
C GLU A 106 -5.45 -11.08 -32.06
N GLU A 107 -6.14 -10.45 -31.10
CA GLU A 107 -7.19 -9.46 -31.38
C GLU A 107 -6.66 -8.23 -32.17
N ALA A 108 -5.40 -7.83 -31.95
CA ALA A 108 -4.79 -6.64 -32.52
C ALA A 108 -3.98 -6.89 -33.81
N GLU A 109 -3.88 -8.13 -34.31
CA GLU A 109 -3.00 -8.52 -35.41
C GLU A 109 -3.17 -7.62 -36.65
N THR A 110 -4.41 -7.47 -37.14
CA THR A 110 -4.71 -6.62 -38.31
C THR A 110 -4.40 -5.14 -38.07
N LEU A 111 -4.58 -4.64 -36.85
CA LEU A 111 -4.26 -3.25 -36.51
C LEU A 111 -2.74 -3.03 -36.47
N LEU A 112 -1.97 -4.01 -35.99
CA LEU A 112 -0.50 -3.95 -35.99
C LEU A 112 0.07 -3.95 -37.40
N GLU A 113 -0.45 -4.77 -38.31
CA GLU A 113 -0.10 -4.74 -39.73
C GLU A 113 -0.42 -3.39 -40.36
N GLN A 114 -1.64 -2.86 -40.11
CA GLN A 114 -2.05 -1.56 -40.63
C GLN A 114 -1.10 -0.45 -40.19
N TRP A 115 -0.76 -0.40 -38.89
CA TRP A 115 0.19 0.57 -38.36
C TRP A 115 1.59 0.41 -38.96
N TRP A 116 2.05 -0.83 -39.15
CA TRP A 116 3.38 -1.11 -39.70
C TRP A 116 3.54 -0.62 -41.15
N PHE A 117 2.55 -0.89 -42.01
CA PHE A 117 2.64 -0.62 -43.45
C PHE A 117 2.12 0.74 -43.89
N HIS A 118 1.18 1.35 -43.14
CA HIS A 118 0.50 2.58 -43.59
C HIS A 118 0.85 3.84 -42.80
N GLU A 119 1.41 3.72 -41.60
CA GLU A 119 1.75 4.89 -40.79
C GLU A 119 3.21 5.30 -40.94
N HIS A 120 3.42 6.61 -41.15
CA HIS A 120 4.73 7.23 -41.07
C HIS A 120 5.15 7.27 -39.59
N GLN A 121 5.81 6.21 -39.08
CA GLN A 121 6.30 6.14 -37.68
C GLN A 121 7.23 7.30 -37.24
N THR A 122 7.52 8.26 -38.11
CA THR A 122 8.29 9.47 -37.77
C THR A 122 7.53 10.45 -36.85
N SER A 123 6.24 10.24 -36.56
CA SER A 123 5.49 11.18 -35.69
C SER A 123 4.60 10.59 -34.59
N LEU A 124 4.21 9.31 -34.60
CA LEU A 124 3.23 8.77 -33.63
C LEU A 124 3.67 7.46 -32.96
N ASP A 125 3.64 7.45 -31.62
CA ASP A 125 3.95 6.29 -30.78
C ASP A 125 2.88 5.19 -30.92
N LEU A 126 3.29 3.92 -31.05
CA LEU A 126 2.38 2.77 -31.24
C LEU A 126 1.31 2.69 -30.14
N TYR A 127 1.66 3.03 -28.91
CA TYR A 127 0.70 3.04 -27.79
C TYR A 127 -0.44 4.04 -28.01
N THR A 128 -0.15 5.24 -28.51
CA THR A 128 -1.18 6.25 -28.80
C THR A 128 -2.11 5.76 -29.89
N TRP A 129 -1.56 5.30 -31.01
CA TRP A 129 -2.36 4.85 -32.14
C TRP A 129 -3.18 3.59 -31.80
N LEU A 130 -2.55 2.57 -31.22
CA LEU A 130 -3.22 1.29 -30.94
C LEU A 130 -4.14 1.39 -29.73
N CYS A 131 -3.62 1.80 -28.57
CA CYS A 131 -4.34 1.69 -27.30
C CYS A 131 -5.33 2.82 -27.03
N ILE A 132 -5.05 4.03 -27.54
CA ILE A 132 -5.90 5.21 -27.28
C ILE A 132 -6.88 5.43 -28.43
N GLU A 133 -6.40 5.44 -29.68
CA GLU A 133 -7.21 5.84 -30.85
C GLU A 133 -8.03 4.68 -31.43
N ASN A 134 -7.41 3.52 -31.66
CA ASN A 134 -8.06 2.39 -32.35
C ASN A 134 -8.80 1.45 -31.39
N LEU A 135 -8.12 0.87 -30.40
CA LEU A 135 -8.74 -0.04 -29.43
C LEU A 135 -9.54 0.70 -28.35
N GLN A 136 -9.24 1.99 -28.14
CA GLN A 136 -9.87 2.83 -27.11
C GLN A 136 -9.83 2.21 -25.70
N HIS A 137 -8.86 1.36 -25.40
CA HIS A 137 -8.69 0.75 -24.09
C HIS A 137 -8.09 1.72 -23.06
N CYS A 138 -7.27 2.66 -23.53
CA CYS A 138 -6.56 3.63 -22.71
C CYS A 138 -7.00 5.07 -22.97
N CYS A 139 -6.62 5.95 -22.04
CA CYS A 139 -6.65 7.39 -22.18
C CYS A 139 -5.24 7.95 -22.34
N SER A 140 -5.14 9.17 -22.88
CA SER A 140 -3.93 9.98 -22.77
C SER A 140 -3.61 10.24 -21.29
N MET A 141 -2.33 10.48 -21.00
CA MET A 141 -1.90 10.83 -19.64
C MET A 141 -2.70 12.01 -19.09
N ASN A 142 -2.99 11.99 -17.79
CA ASN A 142 -3.78 12.97 -17.07
C ASN A 142 -5.28 13.01 -17.44
N HIS A 143 -5.82 11.92 -17.97
CA HIS A 143 -7.25 11.77 -18.27
C HIS A 143 -7.78 10.44 -17.73
N TYR A 144 -9.08 10.36 -17.44
CA TYR A 144 -9.70 9.19 -16.81
C TYR A 144 -11.14 8.95 -17.30
N GLY A 145 -11.65 7.75 -17.04
CA GLY A 145 -13.04 7.37 -17.31
C GLY A 145 -13.32 7.13 -18.79
N GLU A 146 -14.54 6.66 -19.10
CA GLU A 146 -14.91 6.20 -20.45
C GLU A 146 -14.68 7.27 -21.52
N LEU A 147 -14.95 8.54 -21.16
CA LEU A 147 -14.81 9.69 -22.03
C LEU A 147 -13.42 10.36 -21.98
N CYS A 148 -12.45 9.79 -21.24
CA CYS A 148 -11.14 10.42 -20.98
C CYS A 148 -11.25 11.88 -20.57
N ILE A 149 -11.94 12.14 -19.46
CA ILE A 149 -12.08 13.49 -18.90
C ILE A 149 -10.75 13.90 -18.26
N PRO A 150 -10.28 15.16 -18.41
CA PRO A 150 -9.07 15.63 -17.77
C PRO A 150 -9.11 15.49 -16.24
N CYS A 151 -8.02 15.03 -15.65
CA CYS A 151 -7.87 14.93 -14.21
C CYS A 151 -7.87 16.31 -13.52
N PRO A 152 -8.30 16.39 -12.24
CA PRO A 152 -8.31 17.64 -11.50
C PRO A 152 -6.92 18.28 -11.39
N HIS A 153 -6.83 19.54 -11.81
CA HIS A 153 -5.65 20.39 -11.69
C HIS A 153 -6.08 21.81 -11.30
N LYS A 154 -5.22 22.54 -10.58
CA LYS A 154 -5.46 23.95 -10.22
C LYS A 154 -4.41 24.88 -10.81
N VAL A 155 -3.13 24.66 -10.51
CA VAL A 155 -2.03 25.59 -10.83
C VAL A 155 -0.90 24.85 -11.55
N ASN A 156 -0.29 25.50 -12.55
CA ASN A 156 0.86 24.99 -13.31
C ASN A 156 0.63 23.59 -13.94
N ASN A 157 -0.61 23.24 -14.25
CA ASN A 157 -0.99 21.94 -14.80
C ASN A 157 -0.61 20.72 -13.93
N LYS A 158 -0.37 20.92 -12.62
CA LYS A 158 -0.04 19.82 -11.70
C LYS A 158 -1.32 19.08 -11.30
N ILE A 159 -1.41 17.81 -11.70
CA ILE A 159 -2.50 16.91 -11.29
C ILE A 159 -2.48 16.75 -9.77
N CYS A 160 -3.65 16.88 -9.14
CA CYS A 160 -3.81 16.79 -7.68
C CYS A 160 -2.80 17.66 -6.92
N ASN A 161 -2.57 18.88 -7.42
CA ASN A 161 -1.62 19.87 -6.91
C ASN A 161 -0.16 19.34 -6.75
N GLY A 162 0.20 18.27 -7.45
CA GLY A 162 1.49 17.59 -7.28
C GLY A 162 1.60 16.75 -6.00
N ASN A 163 0.53 16.71 -5.20
CA ASN A 163 0.46 16.07 -3.89
C ASN A 163 -0.46 14.84 -3.88
N GLY A 164 -0.83 14.32 -5.04
CA GLY A 164 -1.65 13.13 -5.16
C GLY A 164 -1.57 12.47 -6.53
N LYS A 165 -2.37 11.43 -6.72
CA LYS A 165 -2.60 10.74 -7.99
C LYS A 165 -4.07 10.80 -8.36
N CYS A 166 -4.38 10.95 -9.63
CA CYS A 166 -5.75 10.91 -10.11
C CYS A 166 -6.23 9.45 -10.22
N ASN A 167 -7.41 9.15 -9.67
CA ASN A 167 -8.01 7.83 -9.79
C ASN A 167 -8.42 7.57 -11.25
N GLY A 168 -7.82 6.53 -11.85
CA GLY A 168 -8.10 6.16 -13.23
C GLY A 168 -7.22 6.85 -14.27
N ASP A 169 -6.18 7.57 -13.85
CA ASP A 169 -5.24 8.24 -14.76
C ASP A 169 -4.69 7.30 -15.85
N GLY A 170 -4.87 7.71 -17.11
CA GLY A 170 -4.48 6.96 -18.30
C GLY A 170 -5.42 5.83 -18.69
N THR A 171 -6.52 5.62 -17.96
CA THR A 171 -7.44 4.49 -18.16
C THR A 171 -8.85 4.96 -18.49
N ARG A 172 -9.63 4.10 -19.16
CA ARG A 172 -11.07 4.31 -19.39
C ARG A 172 -11.94 4.08 -18.14
N LYS A 173 -11.32 3.89 -16.98
CA LYS A 173 -11.98 3.61 -15.69
C LYS A 173 -11.63 4.72 -14.70
N GLY A 174 -12.21 4.62 -13.50
CA GLY A 174 -11.95 5.54 -12.39
C GLY A 174 -12.92 6.71 -12.33
N ASP A 175 -12.92 7.38 -11.18
CA ASP A 175 -13.82 8.51 -10.86
C ASP A 175 -13.10 9.87 -10.83
N GLY A 176 -11.80 9.90 -11.16
CA GLY A 176 -11.00 11.12 -11.25
C GLY A 176 -10.65 11.76 -9.90
N LYS A 177 -11.07 11.16 -8.78
CA LYS A 177 -10.75 11.71 -7.46
C LYS A 177 -9.27 11.63 -7.19
N CYS A 178 -8.74 12.66 -6.53
CA CYS A 178 -7.36 12.67 -6.11
C CYS A 178 -7.14 11.77 -4.89
N ILE A 179 -6.18 10.85 -5.03
CA ILE A 179 -5.65 10.00 -3.98
C ILE A 179 -4.40 10.71 -3.44
N CYS A 180 -4.54 11.39 -2.29
CA CYS A 180 -3.50 12.25 -1.74
C CYS A 180 -2.33 11.46 -1.13
N LYS A 181 -1.14 12.06 -1.22
CA LYS A 181 0.06 11.63 -0.48
C LYS A 181 -0.16 11.83 1.02
N LYS A 182 0.59 11.09 1.84
CA LYS A 182 0.57 11.25 3.30
C LYS A 182 0.84 12.71 3.67
N GLY A 183 0.03 13.25 4.59
CA GLY A 183 0.13 14.63 5.04
C GLY A 183 -0.73 15.62 4.25
N PHE A 184 -1.36 15.21 3.15
CA PHE A 184 -2.25 16.04 2.35
C PHE A 184 -3.68 15.51 2.36
N THR A 185 -4.64 16.42 2.22
CA THR A 185 -6.08 16.16 2.16
C THR A 185 -6.77 17.16 1.23
N GLY A 186 -8.09 17.05 1.11
CA GLY A 186 -8.91 17.85 0.20
C GLY A 186 -9.11 17.19 -1.15
N THR A 187 -10.04 17.72 -1.94
CA THR A 187 -10.41 17.15 -3.26
C THR A 187 -9.28 17.28 -4.27
N SER A 188 -8.37 18.24 -4.09
CA SER A 188 -7.20 18.51 -4.93
C SER A 188 -5.86 18.29 -4.23
N CYS A 189 -5.83 17.71 -3.03
CA CYS A 189 -4.61 17.50 -2.23
C CYS A 189 -3.82 18.81 -1.94
N ASP A 190 -4.55 19.89 -1.73
CA ASP A 190 -4.03 21.24 -1.51
C ASP A 190 -4.09 21.68 -0.04
N GLU A 191 -4.61 20.83 0.84
CA GLU A 191 -4.70 21.09 2.27
C GLU A 191 -3.80 20.13 3.04
N CYS A 192 -3.27 20.57 4.18
CA CYS A 192 -2.58 19.65 5.08
C CYS A 192 -3.60 18.78 5.84
N ALA A 193 -3.30 17.49 5.92
CA ALA A 193 -4.11 16.53 6.66
C ALA A 193 -4.07 16.84 8.17
N ALA A 194 -4.97 16.22 8.93
CA ALA A 194 -4.97 16.34 10.39
C ALA A 194 -3.61 15.95 10.99
N ASN A 195 -3.15 16.71 11.99
CA ASN A 195 -1.81 16.60 12.59
C ASN A 195 -0.65 16.91 11.64
N PHE A 196 -0.89 17.69 10.60
CA PHE A 196 0.16 18.31 9.78
C PHE A 196 -0.07 19.82 9.72
N TYR A 197 1.02 20.58 9.57
CA TYR A 197 1.00 22.03 9.36
C TYR A 197 1.73 22.39 8.08
N ASN A 198 1.36 23.53 7.49
CA ASN A 198 1.99 24.04 6.28
C ASN A 198 3.29 24.76 6.64
N ALA A 199 4.41 24.22 6.18
CA ALA A 199 5.76 24.79 6.28
C ALA A 199 6.27 25.10 4.87
N SER A 200 5.99 26.30 4.37
CA SER A 200 6.49 26.78 3.06
C SER A 200 6.14 25.85 1.89
N GLU A 201 4.85 25.56 1.73
CA GLU A 201 4.28 24.66 0.68
C GLU A 201 4.51 23.16 0.90
N GLU A 202 5.10 22.77 2.02
CA GLU A 202 5.19 21.38 2.46
C GLU A 202 4.34 21.13 3.70
N CYS A 203 3.58 20.03 3.72
CA CYS A 203 2.88 19.61 4.93
C CYS A 203 3.81 18.78 5.81
N LYS A 204 4.22 19.34 6.95
CA LYS A 204 5.07 18.68 7.95
C LYS A 204 4.24 18.16 9.11
N PRO A 205 4.58 16.99 9.69
CA PRO A 205 3.85 16.45 10.82
C PRO A 205 4.03 17.35 12.05
N CYS A 206 2.98 17.46 12.86
CA CYS A 206 3.04 18.12 14.15
C CYS A 206 3.99 17.39 15.11
N HIS A 207 4.46 18.10 16.14
CA HIS A 207 5.15 17.48 17.25
C HIS A 207 4.25 16.45 17.95
N ARG A 208 4.82 15.35 18.45
CA ARG A 208 4.06 14.24 19.08
C ARG A 208 3.25 14.65 20.32
N ALA A 209 3.62 15.77 20.94
CA ALA A 209 2.90 16.36 22.06
C ALA A 209 1.59 17.06 21.65
N CYS A 210 1.33 17.20 20.35
CA CYS A 210 0.20 17.95 19.82
C CYS A 210 -0.93 17.04 19.29
N ASP A 211 -2.17 17.41 19.61
CA ASP A 211 -3.41 17.02 18.93
C ASP A 211 -3.81 18.20 18.02
N GLY A 212 -3.11 18.33 16.89
CA GLY A 212 -3.15 19.48 15.99
C GLY A 212 -2.15 20.59 16.33
N CYS A 213 -1.58 21.23 15.31
CA CYS A 213 -0.59 22.30 15.46
C CYS A 213 -0.70 23.34 14.35
N HIS A 214 -0.18 24.54 14.59
CA HIS A 214 -0.09 25.62 13.59
C HIS A 214 1.35 25.89 13.15
N GLY A 215 2.31 25.08 13.60
CA GLY A 215 3.73 25.32 13.41
C GLY A 215 4.60 24.19 13.97
N GLU A 216 5.90 24.44 13.97
CA GLU A 216 6.90 23.49 14.47
C GLU A 216 7.00 23.50 16.00
N GLY A 217 7.31 22.34 16.59
CA GLY A 217 7.57 22.19 18.03
C GLY A 217 6.33 22.07 18.91
N GLU A 218 6.58 21.73 20.17
CA GLU A 218 5.61 21.54 21.25
C GLU A 218 4.94 22.83 21.73
N GLN A 219 5.49 24.00 21.39
CA GLN A 219 4.89 25.31 21.65
C GLN A 219 3.84 25.72 20.62
N SER A 220 3.81 25.06 19.46
CA SER A 220 2.89 25.36 18.36
C SER A 220 1.65 24.46 18.35
N CYS A 221 1.41 23.72 19.44
CA CYS A 221 0.27 22.84 19.57
C CYS A 221 -1.03 23.67 19.72
N MET A 222 -2.04 23.34 18.92
CA MET A 222 -3.40 23.87 19.14
C MET A 222 -4.01 23.27 20.41
N LYS A 223 -3.70 22.00 20.66
CA LYS A 223 -4.11 21.25 21.85
C LYS A 223 -3.04 20.21 22.16
N CYS A 224 -2.81 19.93 23.45
CA CYS A 224 -1.91 18.86 23.84
C CYS A 224 -2.53 17.49 23.58
N ALA A 225 -1.71 16.56 23.11
CA ALA A 225 -2.06 15.17 22.96
C ALA A 225 -2.34 14.52 24.33
N LYS A 226 -2.95 13.33 24.32
CA LYS A 226 -3.19 12.58 25.56
C LYS A 226 -1.85 12.22 26.23
N GLY A 227 -1.77 12.37 27.56
CA GLY A 227 -0.53 12.19 28.35
C GLY A 227 0.38 13.42 28.32
N TRP A 228 -0.16 14.57 27.92
CA TRP A 228 0.55 15.85 27.91
C TRP A 228 -0.35 16.95 28.46
N SER A 229 0.23 17.84 29.25
CA SER A 229 -0.42 19.04 29.79
C SER A 229 0.22 20.31 29.30
N LYS A 230 -0.57 21.37 29.21
CA LYS A 230 -0.10 22.68 28.75
C LYS A 230 0.51 23.46 29.90
N GLU A 231 1.77 23.83 29.77
CA GLU A 231 2.51 24.68 30.72
C GLU A 231 3.18 25.83 29.95
N PHE A 232 2.82 27.09 30.28
CA PHE A 232 3.34 28.32 29.65
C PHE A 232 3.44 28.28 28.11
N ASP A 233 2.38 27.78 27.46
CA ASP A 233 2.26 27.57 26.01
C ASP A 233 3.00 26.37 25.39
N THR A 234 3.69 25.58 26.19
CA THR A 234 4.34 24.35 25.75
C THR A 234 3.57 23.12 26.25
N CYS A 235 3.38 22.12 25.40
CA CYS A 235 2.89 20.82 25.85
C CYS A 235 4.03 20.00 26.46
N ILE A 236 3.91 19.70 27.75
CA ILE A 236 4.89 18.94 28.55
C ILE A 236 4.29 17.57 28.89
N ASP A 237 5.16 16.57 28.90
CA ASP A 237 4.83 15.19 29.24
C ASP A 237 4.26 15.09 30.66
N ASP A 238 3.09 14.47 30.80
CA ASP A 238 2.52 14.23 32.12
C ASP A 238 3.29 13.10 32.79
N ASN A 239 3.89 13.35 33.95
CA ASN A 239 4.49 12.28 34.72
C ASN A 239 3.41 11.53 35.53
N GLU A 240 2.73 10.57 34.90
CA GLU A 240 1.61 9.87 35.54
C GLU A 240 2.05 9.05 36.75
N CYS A 241 3.33 8.68 36.84
CA CYS A 241 3.91 8.00 38.01
C CYS A 241 4.01 8.87 39.27
N SER A 242 3.71 10.17 39.16
CA SER A 242 3.56 11.04 40.33
C SER A 242 2.30 10.71 41.14
N ASP A 243 1.31 10.06 40.51
CA ASP A 243 0.15 9.48 41.19
C ASP A 243 0.45 8.03 41.60
N LEU A 244 0.64 7.80 42.91
CA LEU A 244 0.92 6.48 43.46
C LEU A 244 -0.24 5.48 43.28
N SER A 245 -1.43 5.92 42.89
CA SER A 245 -2.60 5.08 42.65
C SER A 245 -2.75 4.61 41.20
N ILE A 246 -1.91 5.11 40.28
CA ILE A 246 -2.02 4.82 38.85
C ILE A 246 -1.72 3.35 38.51
N CYS A 247 -0.81 2.72 39.26
CA CYS A 247 -0.47 1.30 39.14
C CYS A 247 -0.97 0.51 40.33
N LYS A 248 -1.15 -0.80 40.15
CA LYS A 248 -1.55 -1.69 41.25
C LYS A 248 -0.42 -1.80 42.29
N SER A 249 -0.77 -2.17 43.52
CA SER A 249 0.21 -2.29 44.61
C SER A 249 1.35 -3.29 44.36
N ASN A 250 1.14 -4.30 43.51
CA ASN A 250 2.16 -5.28 43.11
C ASN A 250 2.84 -4.95 41.78
N GLU A 251 2.70 -3.70 41.33
CA GLU A 251 3.33 -3.15 40.13
C GLU A 251 4.08 -1.86 40.51
N TYR A 252 5.14 -1.54 39.75
CA TYR A 252 5.81 -0.26 39.80
C TYR A 252 5.59 0.51 38.50
N CYS A 253 5.53 1.83 38.59
CA CYS A 253 5.26 2.71 37.47
C CYS A 253 6.55 3.11 36.75
N ILE A 254 6.50 3.18 35.42
CA ILE A 254 7.55 3.72 34.55
C ILE A 254 6.94 4.80 33.68
N ASN A 255 7.36 6.04 33.89
CA ASN A 255 6.92 7.17 33.06
C ASN A 255 7.56 7.06 31.67
N LYS A 256 6.77 7.25 30.62
CA LYS A 256 7.23 7.29 29.23
C LYS A 256 6.70 8.56 28.58
N ILE A 257 7.31 8.93 27.47
CA ILE A 257 6.89 10.13 26.78
C ILE A 257 5.50 9.90 26.13
N GLY A 258 4.50 10.63 26.61
CA GLY A 258 3.08 10.59 26.27
C GLY A 258 2.29 9.43 26.88
N SER A 259 2.85 8.70 27.86
CA SER A 259 2.20 7.51 28.45
C SER A 259 2.96 6.98 29.67
N TYR A 260 2.39 5.97 30.34
CA TYR A 260 3.11 5.22 31.38
C TYR A 260 2.95 3.70 31.18
N ASP A 261 3.89 2.95 31.76
CA ASP A 261 3.79 1.50 31.90
C ASP A 261 3.76 1.12 33.38
N CYS A 262 2.82 0.25 33.77
CA CYS A 262 2.91 -0.49 35.03
C CYS A 262 3.60 -1.84 34.79
N LYS A 263 4.66 -2.13 35.55
CA LYS A 263 5.40 -3.39 35.48
C LYS A 263 5.30 -4.14 36.79
N LEU A 264 5.17 -5.46 36.72
CA LEU A 264 5.10 -6.30 37.92
C LEU A 264 6.38 -6.19 38.76
N CYS A 265 6.20 -6.19 40.07
CA CYS A 265 7.30 -6.34 41.01
C CYS A 265 8.04 -7.67 40.83
N ASP A 266 9.26 -7.74 41.35
CA ASP A 266 9.94 -9.02 41.50
C ASP A 266 9.08 -9.98 42.34
N LYS A 267 9.11 -11.27 41.98
CA LYS A 267 8.34 -12.33 42.65
C LYS A 267 8.63 -12.44 44.15
N THR A 268 9.74 -11.89 44.62
CA THR A 268 10.13 -11.86 46.04
C THR A 268 9.50 -10.71 46.82
N CYS A 269 8.88 -9.72 46.17
CA CYS A 269 8.25 -8.57 46.82
C CYS A 269 6.71 -8.73 46.87
N LYS A 270 6.09 -8.20 47.92
CA LYS A 270 4.64 -7.96 47.95
C LYS A 270 4.28 -6.62 47.28
N THR A 271 5.09 -5.58 47.51
CA THR A 271 5.01 -4.27 46.84
C THR A 271 6.43 -3.80 46.51
N CYS A 272 6.58 -2.95 45.49
CA CYS A 272 7.86 -2.42 45.04
C CYS A 272 7.70 -1.01 44.47
N ASP A 273 8.81 -0.28 44.32
CA ASP A 273 8.88 1.04 43.68
C ASP A 273 9.81 1.05 42.46
N GLY A 274 10.33 -0.12 42.06
CA GLY A 274 11.27 -0.25 40.97
C GLY A 274 11.56 -1.72 40.60
N PRO A 275 12.44 -1.94 39.62
CA PRO A 275 12.77 -3.28 39.14
C PRO A 275 13.62 -4.08 40.13
N GLY A 276 13.35 -5.39 40.19
CA GLY A 276 14.19 -6.36 40.91
C GLY A 276 13.95 -6.42 42.43
N PRO A 277 14.61 -7.37 43.12
CA PRO A 277 14.39 -7.63 44.55
C PRO A 277 14.93 -6.53 45.48
N SER A 278 15.82 -5.66 44.99
CA SER A 278 16.37 -4.53 45.76
C SER A 278 15.39 -3.36 45.91
N SER A 279 14.38 -3.29 45.05
CA SER A 279 13.35 -2.25 45.04
C SER A 279 12.05 -2.71 45.72
N CYS A 280 12.10 -3.78 46.52
CA CYS A 280 10.96 -4.15 47.35
C CYS A 280 10.69 -3.04 48.38
N THR A 281 9.41 -2.68 48.54
CA THR A 281 8.95 -1.80 49.63
C THR A 281 8.21 -2.57 50.72
N SER A 282 7.70 -3.77 50.40
CA SER A 282 7.19 -4.72 51.40
C SER A 282 7.38 -6.18 50.95
N CYS A 283 7.40 -7.09 51.92
CA CYS A 283 7.60 -8.52 51.74
C CYS A 283 6.35 -9.31 52.14
N PHE A 284 6.26 -10.58 51.71
CA PHE A 284 5.26 -11.52 52.21
C PHE A 284 5.54 -11.87 53.68
N SER A 285 4.54 -12.39 54.40
CA SER A 285 4.58 -12.59 55.87
C SER A 285 5.72 -13.49 56.40
N ASN A 286 6.42 -14.22 55.52
CA ASN A 286 7.56 -15.08 55.84
C ASN A 286 8.91 -14.53 55.36
N GLN A 287 8.96 -13.27 54.93
CA GLN A 287 10.15 -12.62 54.37
C GLN A 287 10.39 -11.27 55.04
N VAL A 288 11.65 -10.85 55.09
CA VAL A 288 12.08 -9.61 55.75
C VAL A 288 12.73 -8.70 54.73
N LEU A 289 12.35 -7.41 54.75
CA LEU A 289 12.94 -6.40 53.88
C LEU A 289 14.35 -6.07 54.34
N TRP A 290 15.36 -6.31 53.50
CA TRP A 290 16.75 -5.95 53.79
C TRP A 290 17.03 -4.51 53.34
N GLN A 291 16.46 -3.51 54.03
CA GLN A 291 16.90 -2.13 53.89
C GLN A 291 17.96 -1.83 54.96
N HIS A 292 19.20 -1.59 54.51
CA HIS A 292 20.38 -1.15 55.27
C HIS A 292 20.30 -1.34 56.80
N LEU A 293 20.79 -2.49 57.27
CA LEU A 293 21.57 -2.52 58.50
C LEU A 293 22.77 -1.58 58.28
N LYS A 294 22.59 -0.27 58.46
CA LYS A 294 23.72 0.58 58.86
C LYS A 294 24.19 -0.03 60.16
N LYS A 295 25.29 -0.78 60.09
CA LYS A 295 26.05 -1.25 61.24
C LYS A 295 26.07 -0.12 62.28
N GLN A 296 25.41 -0.34 63.42
CA GLN A 296 25.80 0.33 64.63
C GLN A 296 27.09 -0.37 65.06
N GLU A 297 28.22 0.23 64.69
CA GLU A 297 29.50 0.06 65.38
C GLU A 297 29.82 1.37 66.10
#